data_AF-A0A3C0E8V0-F1
#
_entry.id   AF-A0A3C0E8V0-F1
#
_cell.length_a   1.000
_cell.length_b   1.000
_cell.length_c   1.000
_cell.angle_alpha   90.00
_cell.angle_beta   90.00
_cell.angle_gamma   90.00
#
_symmetry.space_group_name_H-M   'P 1'
#
loop_
_entity.id
_entity.type
_entity.pdbx_description
1 polymer ?
#
loop_
_entity_poly.entity_id
_entity_poly.type
_entity_poly.pdbx_seq_one_letter_code
_entity_poly.pdbx_strand_id
1 'polypeptide(L)' 'MADFYETLGVPRNASQKDIRQAYRSMARQYHPDVNGGEKTSEEKFKQINEAYSVLSDASKRRRYDRHGENW' A
#
# COMPACT_ATOMS: atom_id res chain seq x y z
N MET A 1 -3.38 -14.32 3.07
CA MET A 1 -3.65 -12.93 3.53
C MET A 1 -3.12 -11.99 2.45
N ALA A 2 -3.69 -10.80 2.26
CA ALA A 2 -3.24 -9.88 1.20
C ALA A 2 -1.85 -9.33 1.53
N ASP A 3 -0.89 -9.51 0.62
CA ASP A 3 0.46 -8.96 0.76
C ASP A 3 0.43 -7.43 0.56
N PHE A 4 1.15 -6.67 1.38
CA PHE A 4 1.27 -5.21 1.21
C PHE A 4 1.92 -4.83 -0.13
N TYR A 5 2.82 -5.65 -0.65
CA TYR A 5 3.44 -5.46 -1.95
C TYR A 5 2.41 -5.64 -3.08
N GLU A 6 1.56 -6.68 -2.99
CA GLU A 6 0.46 -6.90 -3.94
C GLU A 6 -0.60 -5.80 -3.85
N THR A 7 -0.90 -5.35 -2.63
CA THR A 7 -1.84 -4.24 -2.38
C THR A 7 -1.39 -2.96 -3.08
N LEU A 8 -0.09 -2.65 -3.02
CA LEU A 8 0.50 -1.52 -3.76
C LEU A 8 0.82 -1.83 -5.22
N GLY A 9 0.62 -3.07 -5.68
CA GLY A 9 0.95 -3.49 -7.05
C GLY A 9 2.43 -3.36 -7.40
N VAL A 10 3.31 -3.50 -6.40
CA VAL A 10 4.77 -3.40 -6.56
C VAL A 10 5.43 -4.72 -6.22
N PRO A 11 6.57 -5.05 -6.84
CA PRO A 11 7.31 -6.25 -6.49
C PRO A 11 7.97 -6.12 -5.10
N ARG A 12 8.25 -7.24 -4.43
CA ARG A 12 8.91 -7.25 -3.10
C ARG A 12 10.29 -6.58 -3.08
N ASN A 13 10.97 -6.54 -4.22
CA ASN A 13 12.25 -5.86 -4.40
C ASN A 13 12.12 -4.36 -4.75
N ALA A 14 10.89 -3.81 -4.76
CA ALA A 14 10.64 -2.42 -5.10
C ALA A 14 11.42 -1.46 -4.19
N SER A 15 11.95 -0.40 -4.80
CA SER A 15 12.64 0.64 -4.07
C SER A 15 11.65 1.51 -3.29
N GLN A 16 12.14 2.27 -2.31
CA GLN A 16 11.32 3.25 -1.59
C GLN A 16 10.75 4.35 -2.51
N LYS A 17 11.35 4.55 -3.69
CA LYS A 17 10.82 5.46 -4.70
C LYS A 17 9.61 4.85 -5.39
N ASP A 18 9.69 3.58 -5.76
CA ASP A 18 8.62 2.85 -6.45
C ASP A 18 7.40 2.69 -5.56
N ILE A 19 7.59 2.33 -4.29
CA ILE A 19 6.53 2.25 -3.27
C ILE A 19 5.79 3.59 -3.15
N ARG A 20 6.53 4.70 -3.05
CA ARG A 20 5.93 6.05 -2.99
C ARG A 20 5.21 6.43 -4.29
N GLN A 21 5.73 6.01 -5.44
CA GLN A 21 5.11 6.30 -6.72
C GLN A 21 3.82 5.52 -6.93
N ALA A 22 3.82 4.23 -6.60
CA ALA A 22 2.65 3.37 -6.64
C ALA A 22 1.55 3.87 -5.70
N TYR A 23 1.91 4.19 -4.44
CA TYR A 23 0.99 4.79 -3.48
C TYR A 23 0.32 6.05 -4.04
N ARG A 24 1.10 7.00 -4.61
CA ARG A 24 0.54 8.23 -5.20
C ARG A 24 -0.37 7.96 -6.39
N SER A 25 -0.05 6.96 -7.22
CA SER A 25 -0.87 6.58 -8.37
C SER A 25 -2.21 6.01 -7.92
N MET A 26 -2.17 5.07 -6.96
CA MET A 26 -3.38 4.45 -6.44
C MET A 26 -4.21 5.41 -5.58
N ALA A 27 -3.57 6.26 -4.79
CA ALA A 27 -4.25 7.28 -3.99
C ALA A 27 -5.07 8.24 -4.86
N ARG A 28 -4.58 8.57 -6.06
CA ARG A 28 -5.34 9.36 -7.05
C ARG A 28 -6.46 8.54 -7.69
N GLN A 29 -6.21 7.26 -7.99
CA GLN A 29 -7.19 6.36 -8.60
C GLN A 29 -8.36 6.05 -7.67
N TYR A 30 -8.12 5.97 -6.36
CA TYR A 30 -9.12 5.62 -5.34
C TYR A 30 -9.52 6.81 -4.46
N HIS A 31 -9.13 8.03 -4.82
CA HIS A 31 -9.47 9.22 -4.05
C HIS A 31 -10.98 9.42 -4.04
N PRO A 32 -11.61 9.74 -2.89
CA PRO A 32 -13.06 9.96 -2.81
C PRO A 32 -13.53 11.07 -3.77
N ASP A 33 -12.73 12.12 -3.97
CA ASP A 33 -13.04 13.20 -4.91
C ASP A 33 -13.11 12.75 -6.37
N VAL A 34 -12.44 11.65 -6.74
CA VAL A 34 -12.35 11.16 -8.13
C VAL A 34 -13.36 10.04 -8.38
N ASN A 35 -13.63 9.20 -7.38
CA ASN A 35 -14.56 8.07 -7.48
C ASN A 35 -15.95 8.32 -6.86
N GLY A 36 -16.26 9.57 -6.49
CA GLY A 36 -17.58 9.93 -5.97
C GLY A 36 -17.96 9.25 -4.65
N GLY A 37 -16.99 8.80 -3.86
CA GLY A 37 -17.22 8.22 -2.54
C GLY A 37 -17.72 6.77 -2.53
N GLU A 38 -17.43 5.95 -3.55
CA GLU A 38 -17.73 4.52 -3.49
C GLU A 38 -17.07 3.82 -2.28
N LYS A 39 -17.84 3.04 -1.52
CA LYS A 39 -17.33 2.26 -0.37
C LYS A 39 -16.16 1.34 -0.72
N THR A 40 -16.19 0.75 -1.92
CA THR A 40 -15.12 -0.11 -2.45
C THR A 40 -13.80 0.65 -2.64
N SER A 41 -13.88 1.93 -3.01
CA SER A 41 -12.70 2.81 -3.13
C SER A 41 -12.16 3.18 -1.76
N GLU A 42 -13.02 3.43 -0.77
CA GLU A 42 -12.61 3.70 0.61
C GLU A 42 -11.88 2.50 1.23
N GLU A 43 -12.41 1.29 1.07
CA GLU A 43 -11.78 0.06 1.57
C GLU A 43 -10.41 -0.18 0.94
N LYS A 44 -10.31 -0.04 -0.39
CA LYS A 44 -9.03 -0.13 -1.09
C LYS A 44 -8.05 0.95 -0.63
N PHE A 45 -8.52 2.18 -0.48
CA PHE A 45 -7.68 3.28 -0.01
C PHE A 45 -7.13 3.05 1.39
N LYS A 46 -7.92 2.45 2.30
CA LYS A 46 -7.44 2.02 3.63
C LYS A 46 -6.34 0.97 3.51
N GLN A 47 -6.53 -0.07 2.70
CA GLN A 47 -5.52 -1.12 2.47
C GLN A 47 -4.22 -0.54 1.88
N ILE A 48 -4.33 0.36 0.89
CA ILE A 48 -3.20 1.05 0.26
C ILE A 48 -2.43 1.90 1.28
N ASN A 49 -3.13 2.64 2.14
CA ASN A 49 -2.52 3.44 3.20
C ASN A 49 -1.78 2.57 4.22
N GLU A 50 -2.40 1.49 4.65
CA GLU A 50 -1.80 0.56 5.60
C GLU A 50 -0.53 -0.07 5.03
N ALA A 51 -0.60 -0.61 3.81
CA ALA A 51 0.54 -1.15 3.09
C ALA A 51 1.67 -0.13 2.95
N TYR A 52 1.34 1.11 2.56
CA TYR A 52 2.32 2.18 2.46
C TYR A 52 2.93 2.54 3.82
N SER A 53 2.15 2.58 4.90
CA SER A 53 2.64 2.92 6.24
C SER A 53 3.70 1.94 6.79
N VAL A 54 3.66 0.69 6.31
CA VAL A 54 4.60 -0.37 6.66
C VAL A 54 5.77 -0.39 5.69
N LEU A 55 5.51 -0.37 4.38
CA LEU A 55 6.54 -0.52 3.35
C LEU A 55 7.40 0.74 3.18
N SER A 56 6.87 1.93 3.49
CA SER A 56 7.61 3.20 3.41
C SER A 56 8.67 3.36 4.51
N ASP A 57 8.51 2.68 5.64
CA ASP A 57 9.44 2.69 6.75
C ASP A 57 10.36 1.47 6.65
N ALA A 58 11.67 1.70 6.47
CA ALA A 58 12.64 0.61 6.33
C ALA A 58 12.69 -0.33 7.55
N SER A 59 12.39 0.15 8.76
CA SER A 59 12.36 -0.67 9.96
C SER A 59 11.08 -1.51 10.05
N LYS A 60 9.93 -0.93 9.71
CA LYS A 60 8.65 -1.67 9.64
C LYS A 60 8.65 -2.68 8.50
N ARG A 61 9.09 -2.27 7.30
CA ARG A 61 9.30 -3.16 6.15
C ARG A 61 10.18 -4.35 6.50
N ARG A 62 11.32 -4.13 7.16
CA ARG A 62 12.18 -5.25 7.61
C ARG A 62 11.51 -6.17 8.62
N ARG A 63 10.62 -5.66 9.48
CA ARG A 63 9.85 -6.50 10.40
C ARG A 63 8.78 -7.28 9.65
N TYR A 64 8.05 -6.63 8.74
CA TYR A 64 7.09 -7.27 7.85
C TYR A 64 7.74 -8.36 6.99
N ASP A 65 8.89 -8.07 6.38
CA ASP A 65 9.64 -9.05 5.57
C ASP A 65 10.12 -10.24 6.41
N ARG A 66 10.33 -10.07 7.73
CA ARG A 66 10.74 -11.14 8.64
C ARG A 66 9.58 -11.94 9.24
N HIS A 67 8.44 -11.30 9.50
CA HIS A 67 7.30 -11.90 10.21
C HIS A 67 6.12 -12.24 9.27
N GLY A 68 6.14 -11.78 8.03
CA GLY A 68 5.11 -12.02 7.02
C GLY A 68 3.74 -11.53 7.47
N GLU A 69 2.73 -12.39 7.35
CA GLU A 69 1.32 -12.11 7.66
C GLU A 69 1.01 -11.89 9.15
N ASN A 70 1.98 -12.08 10.07
CA ASN A 70 1.84 -11.89 11.52
C ASN A 70 2.41 -10.54 12.02
N TRP A 71 2.32 -9.47 11.21
CA TRP A 71 2.82 -8.12 11.54
C TRP A 71 1.83 -7.28 12.36
#